data_AF-A0A1A9UGF0-F1
#
_entry.id   AF-A0A1A9UGF0-F1
#
_cell.length_a   1.000
_cell.length_b   1.000
_cell.length_c   1.000
_cell.angle_alpha   90.00
_cell.angle_beta   90.00
_cell.angle_gamma   90.00
#
_symmetry.space_group_name_H-M   'P 1'
#
loop_
_entity.id
_entity.type
_entity.pdbx_description
1 polymer ?
#
loop_
_entity_poly.entity_id
_entity_poly.type
_entity_poly.pdbx_seq_one_letter_code
_entity_poly.pdbx_strand_id
1 'polypeptide(L)'
;MELALSLWIEDRNQKRVSLSGAMVREKAKHLYAHFKESDDSCSGESPDGGLQTSEDWFNKFNVRQSLHNIKIVEEAVSADNAAAERYPEELANLVADGVYKPEQVFNSDETALFWKRMPNKTFISKSEKSASAFKAAKDRVTLVLSSNASGACVIKPLMLYISFNPRALKN
;
A
#
# COMPACT_ATOMS: atom_id res chain seq x y z
N MET A 1 -3.05 -29.05 5.11
CA MET A 1 -2.36 -27.78 4.79
C MET A 1 -3.30 -26.69 4.27
N GLU A 2 -4.03 -26.86 3.15
CA GLU A 2 -4.84 -25.77 2.56
C GLU A 2 -5.93 -25.20 3.49
N LEU A 3 -6.58 -26.05 4.30
CA LEU A 3 -7.55 -25.61 5.31
C LEU A 3 -6.92 -24.73 6.40
N ALA A 4 -5.70 -25.06 6.84
CA ALA A 4 -4.99 -24.25 7.81
C ALA A 4 -4.59 -22.88 7.22
N LEU A 5 -4.29 -22.85 5.91
CA LEU A 5 -4.00 -21.61 5.21
C LEU A 5 -5.25 -20.73 5.05
N SER A 6 -6.40 -21.31 4.73
CA SER A 6 -7.66 -20.54 4.62
C SER A 6 -8.11 -19.97 5.97
N LEU A 7 -8.05 -20.76 7.05
CA LEU A 7 -8.32 -20.29 8.41
C LEU A 7 -7.37 -19.16 8.82
N TRP A 8 -6.09 -19.25 8.45
CA TRP A 8 -5.14 -18.17 8.69
C TRP A 8 -5.48 -16.89 7.91
N ILE A 9 -5.88 -17.00 6.64
CA ILE A 9 -6.34 -15.84 5.85
C ILE A 9 -7.57 -15.20 6.50
N GLU A 10 -8.52 -16.00 6.96
CA GLU A 10 -9.72 -15.52 7.64
C GLU A 10 -9.40 -14.80 8.96
N ASP A 11 -8.55 -15.37 9.81
CA ASP A 11 -8.06 -14.72 11.04
C ASP A 11 -7.39 -13.36 10.75
N ARG A 12 -6.58 -13.30 9.68
CA ARG A 12 -5.93 -12.04 9.25
C ARG A 12 -6.93 -11.01 8.75
N ASN A 13 -7.95 -11.43 8.01
CA ASN A 13 -9.02 -10.56 7.55
C ASN A 13 -9.87 -10.02 8.70
N GLN A 14 -10.22 -10.87 9.69
CA GLN A 14 -10.91 -10.43 10.91
C GLN A 14 -10.09 -9.39 11.69
N LYS A 15 -8.76 -9.56 11.74
CA LYS A 15 -7.81 -8.60 12.33
C LYS A 15 -7.50 -7.40 11.43
N ARG A 16 -8.14 -7.29 10.25
CA ARG A 16 -7.97 -6.20 9.27
C ARG A 16 -6.53 -6.02 8.80
N VAL A 17 -5.78 -7.11 8.74
CA VAL A 17 -4.39 -7.15 8.26
C VAL A 17 -4.41 -7.48 6.77
N SER A 18 -3.94 -6.57 5.92
CA SER A 18 -3.89 -6.83 4.48
C SER A 18 -2.82 -7.85 4.09
N LEU A 19 -3.17 -8.72 3.15
CA LEU A 19 -2.31 -9.82 2.71
C LEU A 19 -1.94 -9.68 1.23
N SER A 20 -0.64 -9.70 0.93
CA SER A 20 -0.15 -9.83 -0.43
C SER A 20 -0.09 -11.30 -0.86
N GLY A 21 -0.09 -11.56 -2.17
CA GLY A 21 0.03 -12.93 -2.69
C GLY A 21 1.34 -13.59 -2.24
N ALA A 22 2.42 -12.82 -2.18
CA ALA A 22 3.71 -13.29 -1.66
C ALA A 22 3.62 -13.73 -0.19
N MET A 23 2.91 -12.97 0.67
CA MET A 23 2.72 -13.33 2.08
C MET A 23 1.93 -14.64 2.23
N VAL A 24 0.88 -14.83 1.43
CA VAL A 24 0.06 -16.05 1.47
C VAL A 24 0.87 -17.26 1.00
N ARG A 25 1.62 -17.11 -0.11
CA ARG A 25 2.50 -18.19 -0.61
C ARG A 25 3.59 -18.54 0.39
N GLU A 26 4.22 -17.55 1.01
CA GLU A 26 5.26 -17.81 2.01
C GLU A 26 4.69 -18.52 3.25
N LYS A 27 3.51 -18.11 3.71
CA LYS A 27 2.81 -18.82 4.78
C LYS A 27 2.46 -20.26 4.40
N ALA A 28 2.09 -20.51 3.14
CA ALA A 28 1.81 -21.85 2.65
C ALA A 28 3.05 -22.77 2.70
N LYS A 29 4.23 -22.26 2.31
CA LYS A 29 5.50 -22.99 2.46
C LYS A 29 5.79 -23.33 3.92
N HIS A 30 5.63 -22.35 4.81
CA HIS A 30 5.86 -22.55 6.23
C HIS A 30 4.90 -23.59 6.84
N LEU A 31 3.62 -23.57 6.45
CA LEU A 31 2.66 -24.58 6.90
C LEU A 31 3.04 -25.96 6.35
N TYR A 32 3.42 -26.05 5.08
CA TYR A 32 3.84 -27.31 4.48
C TYR A 32 5.05 -27.93 5.18
N ALA A 33 6.10 -27.14 5.47
CA ALA A 33 7.26 -27.60 6.22
C ALA A 33 6.88 -28.12 7.62
N HIS A 34 6.07 -27.36 8.35
CA HIS A 34 5.61 -27.74 9.68
C HIS A 34 4.80 -29.06 9.71
N PHE A 35 3.95 -29.30 8.71
CA PHE A 35 3.22 -30.58 8.61
C PHE A 35 4.11 -31.73 8.15
N LYS A 36 5.16 -31.45 7.36
CA LYS A 36 6.12 -32.48 6.92
C LYS A 36 6.99 -32.98 8.07
N GLU A 37 7.42 -32.07 8.96
CA GLU A 37 8.22 -32.42 10.15
C GLU A 37 7.43 -33.25 11.18
N SER A 38 6.10 -33.11 11.24
CA SER A 38 5.26 -33.92 12.14
C SER A 38 5.00 -35.34 11.65
N ASP A 39 5.21 -35.63 10.36
CA ASP A 39 4.92 -36.93 9.73
C ASP A 39 6.16 -37.87 9.67
N ASP A 40 7.32 -37.45 10.19
CA ASP A 40 8.61 -38.15 10.08
C ASP A 40 8.75 -39.39 11.00
N SER A 41 7.61 -40.04 11.33
CA SER A 41 7.57 -41.36 11.99
C SER A 41 7.51 -42.53 10.99
N CYS A 42 7.53 -42.28 9.67
CA CYS A 42 7.60 -43.35 8.68
C CYS A 42 8.56 -42.99 7.54
N SER A 43 9.66 -43.75 7.47
CA SER A 43 10.69 -43.70 6.44
C SER A 43 10.13 -43.84 5.02
N GLY A 44 10.58 -42.98 4.11
CA GLY A 44 10.43 -43.17 2.67
C GLY A 44 11.09 -42.03 1.90
N GLU A 45 12.26 -42.29 1.32
CA GLU A 45 12.89 -41.39 0.35
C GLU A 45 11.90 -41.11 -0.81
N SER A 46 11.69 -39.83 -1.12
CA SER A 46 11.02 -39.40 -2.34
C SER A 46 11.48 -37.99 -2.73
N PRO A 47 11.54 -37.73 -4.05
CA PRO A 47 12.55 -36.88 -4.65
C PRO A 47 12.26 -35.40 -4.40
N ASP A 48 13.35 -34.66 -4.29
CA ASP A 48 13.51 -33.22 -4.49
C ASP A 48 12.32 -32.53 -5.20
N GLY A 49 11.30 -32.20 -4.41
CA GLY A 49 10.00 -31.74 -4.90
C GLY A 49 9.27 -31.01 -3.79
N GLY A 50 9.95 -30.05 -3.14
CA GLY A 50 9.32 -29.17 -2.17
C GLY A 50 8.03 -28.55 -2.74
N LEU A 51 7.05 -28.25 -1.87
CA LEU A 51 5.79 -27.67 -2.31
C LEU A 51 6.05 -26.39 -3.10
N GLN A 52 5.91 -26.50 -4.42
CA GLN A 52 6.10 -25.38 -5.31
C GLN A 52 4.86 -24.50 -5.19
N THR A 53 4.94 -23.47 -4.35
CA THR A 53 3.93 -22.41 -4.30
C THR A 53 4.05 -21.55 -5.56
N SER A 54 3.85 -22.17 -6.72
CA SER A 54 3.82 -21.49 -8.01
C SER A 54 2.62 -20.53 -8.05
N GLU A 55 2.67 -19.57 -8.96
CA GLU A 55 1.53 -18.68 -9.20
C GLU A 55 0.28 -19.50 -9.59
N ASP A 56 0.46 -20.59 -10.35
CA ASP A 56 -0.62 -21.47 -10.77
C ASP A 56 -1.28 -22.21 -9.61
N TRP A 57 -0.49 -22.77 -8.68
CA TRP A 57 -1.05 -23.38 -7.48
C TRP A 57 -1.83 -22.35 -6.68
N PHE A 58 -1.27 -21.14 -6.50
CA PHE A 58 -1.90 -20.07 -5.75
C PHE A 58 -3.22 -19.61 -6.39
N ASN A 59 -3.27 -19.48 -7.72
CA ASN A 59 -4.47 -19.14 -8.46
C ASN A 59 -5.55 -20.23 -8.30
N LYS A 60 -5.18 -21.51 -8.41
CA LYS A 60 -6.10 -22.62 -8.19
C LYS A 60 -6.61 -22.66 -6.74
N PHE A 61 -5.75 -22.39 -5.77
CA PHE A 61 -6.13 -22.27 -4.35
C PHE A 61 -7.15 -21.14 -4.13
N ASN A 62 -6.92 -19.95 -4.71
CA ASN A 62 -7.85 -18.83 -4.62
C ASN A 62 -9.22 -19.18 -5.21
N VAL A 63 -9.26 -19.92 -6.33
CA VAL A 63 -10.51 -20.42 -6.92
C VAL A 63 -11.21 -21.39 -5.97
N ARG A 64 -10.49 -22.38 -5.43
CA ARG A 64 -11.05 -23.39 -4.49
C ARG A 64 -11.63 -22.73 -3.23
N GLN A 65 -10.93 -21.75 -2.67
CA GLN A 65 -11.35 -21.06 -1.44
C GLN A 65 -12.28 -19.87 -1.69
N SER A 66 -12.73 -19.67 -2.93
CA SER A 66 -13.57 -18.52 -3.31
C SER A 66 -13.00 -17.18 -2.84
N LEU A 67 -11.68 -17.01 -2.97
CA LEU A 67 -10.98 -15.77 -2.64
C LEU A 67 -10.87 -14.89 -3.88
N HIS A 68 -10.81 -13.58 -3.65
CA HIS A 68 -10.49 -12.61 -4.68
C HIS A 68 -9.65 -11.47 -4.11
N ASN A 69 -8.88 -10.85 -5.00
CA ASN A 69 -7.92 -9.81 -4.66
C ASN A 69 -8.57 -8.44 -4.84
N ILE A 70 -8.87 -7.75 -3.74
CA ILE A 70 -9.47 -6.41 -3.77
C ILE A 70 -8.41 -5.35 -3.47
N LYS A 71 -8.43 -4.26 -4.24
CA LYS A 71 -7.70 -3.03 -3.92
C LYS A 71 -8.36 -2.34 -2.73
N ILE A 72 -7.57 -2.10 -1.68
CA ILE A 72 -8.01 -1.30 -0.54
C ILE A 72 -8.14 0.14 -1.03
N VAL A 73 -9.38 0.60 -1.20
CA VAL A 73 -9.70 1.97 -1.54
C VAL A 73 -9.78 2.74 -0.23
N GLU A 74 -8.77 3.57 0.05
CA GLU A 74 -8.95 4.67 0.99
C GLU A 74 -9.78 5.75 0.26
N GLU A 75 -10.81 6.23 0.96
CA GLU A 75 -11.70 7.35 0.62
C GLU A 75 -11.29 8.14 -0.63
N ALA A 76 -12.11 8.04 -1.68
CA ALA A 76 -11.94 8.87 -2.87
C ALA A 76 -12.32 10.30 -2.51
N VAL A 77 -11.33 11.14 -2.24
CA VAL A 77 -11.53 12.59 -2.18
C VAL A 77 -11.94 13.03 -3.58
N SER A 78 -13.17 13.53 -3.72
CA SER A 78 -13.62 14.14 -4.97
C SER A 78 -12.77 15.37 -5.25
N ALA A 79 -11.92 15.31 -6.26
CA ALA A 79 -11.16 16.46 -6.73
C ALA A 79 -12.08 17.40 -7.53
N ASP A 80 -11.93 18.71 -7.34
CA ASP A 80 -12.60 19.72 -8.16
C ASP A 80 -11.78 19.94 -9.44
N ASN A 81 -12.13 19.20 -10.49
CA ASN A 81 -11.43 19.29 -11.77
C ASN A 81 -11.61 20.67 -12.43
N ALA A 82 -12.76 21.32 -12.23
CA ALA A 82 -13.03 22.63 -12.83
C ALA A 82 -12.14 23.72 -12.20
N ALA A 83 -11.94 23.68 -10.88
CA ALA A 83 -10.98 24.56 -10.22
C ALA A 83 -9.54 24.30 -10.68
N ALA A 84 -9.16 23.02 -10.81
CA ALA A 84 -7.82 22.64 -11.28
C ALA A 84 -7.52 23.11 -12.71
N GLU A 85 -8.52 23.11 -13.60
CA GLU A 85 -8.38 23.59 -14.98
C GLU A 85 -8.20 25.12 -15.07
N ARG A 86 -8.81 25.89 -14.16
CA ARG A 86 -8.71 27.37 -14.15
C ARG A 86 -7.43 27.90 -13.49
N TYR A 87 -6.92 27.17 -12.50
CA TYR A 87 -5.81 27.62 -11.66
C TYR A 87 -4.53 28.03 -12.41
N PRO A 88 -4.09 27.37 -13.50
CA PRO A 88 -2.88 27.78 -14.22
C PRO A 88 -2.94 29.20 -14.77
N GLU A 89 -4.10 29.61 -15.31
CA GLU A 89 -4.29 30.96 -15.85
C GLU A 89 -4.35 32.00 -14.71
N GLU A 90 -5.07 31.69 -13.62
CA GLU A 90 -5.12 32.55 -12.43
C GLU A 90 -3.73 32.76 -11.82
N LEU A 91 -2.91 31.71 -11.72
CA LEU A 91 -1.54 31.80 -11.22
C LEU A 91 -0.65 32.62 -12.16
N ALA A 92 -0.78 32.45 -13.47
CA ALA A 92 0.00 33.22 -14.45
C ALA A 92 -0.32 34.72 -14.35
N ASN A 93 -1.59 35.07 -14.21
CA ASN A 93 -2.03 36.45 -14.02
C ASN A 93 -1.48 37.03 -12.71
N LEU A 94 -1.56 36.30 -11.60
CA LEU A 94 -1.01 36.73 -10.30
C LEU A 94 0.51 36.97 -10.37
N VAL A 95 1.24 36.11 -11.08
CA VAL A 95 2.70 36.25 -11.27
C VAL A 95 3.01 37.50 -12.09
N ALA A 96 2.25 37.75 -13.16
CA ALA A 96 2.41 38.91 -14.02
C ALA A 96 2.06 40.23 -13.30
N ASP A 97 0.92 40.28 -12.60
CA ASP A 97 0.43 41.45 -11.88
C ASP A 97 1.39 41.86 -10.75
N GLY A 98 1.96 40.88 -10.05
CA GLY A 98 2.96 41.11 -9.01
C GLY A 98 4.37 41.39 -9.54
N VAL A 99 4.59 41.30 -10.86
CA VAL A 99 5.89 41.45 -11.53
C VAL A 99 6.95 40.52 -10.89
N TYR A 100 6.53 39.31 -10.51
CA TYR A 100 7.40 38.35 -9.84
C TYR A 100 8.38 37.72 -10.84
N LYS A 101 9.65 37.64 -10.44
CA LYS A 101 10.65 36.90 -11.21
C LYS A 101 10.54 35.39 -10.93
N PRO A 102 10.98 34.52 -11.85
CA PRO A 102 11.02 33.07 -11.62
C PRO A 102 11.78 32.66 -10.34
N GLU A 103 12.74 33.47 -9.90
CA GLU A 103 13.49 33.20 -8.66
C GLU A 103 12.66 33.38 -7.38
N GLN A 104 11.55 34.13 -7.46
CA GLN A 104 10.71 34.53 -6.33
C GLN A 104 9.43 33.69 -6.20
N VAL A 105 9.10 32.90 -7.23
CA VAL A 105 7.94 32.02 -7.24
C VAL A 105 8.38 30.64 -6.76
N PHE A 106 7.87 30.19 -5.62
CA PHE A 106 8.18 28.88 -5.05
C PHE A 106 7.01 27.91 -5.18
N ASN A 107 7.30 26.67 -5.58
CA ASN A 107 6.40 25.55 -5.41
C ASN A 107 6.84 24.73 -4.19
N SER A 108 5.88 24.27 -3.38
CA SER A 108 6.14 23.40 -2.24
C SER A 108 5.11 22.28 -2.23
N ASP A 109 5.57 21.03 -2.04
CA ASP A 109 4.70 19.87 -1.97
C ASP A 109 5.18 18.83 -0.96
N GLU A 110 4.26 18.00 -0.49
CA GLU A 110 4.51 16.94 0.48
C GLU A 110 4.64 15.58 -0.21
N THR A 111 5.66 14.81 0.17
CA THR A 111 5.79 13.41 -0.24
C THR A 111 5.94 12.50 0.96
N ALA A 112 5.34 11.31 0.89
CA ALA A 112 5.35 10.34 1.97
C ALA A 112 6.39 9.24 1.71
N LEU A 113 7.34 9.09 2.62
CA LEU A 113 8.29 7.98 2.65
C LEU A 113 7.83 6.92 3.66
N PHE A 114 7.42 5.75 3.17
CA PHE A 114 6.91 4.67 4.01
C PHE A 114 8.03 3.73 4.43
N TRP A 115 8.13 3.44 5.73
CA TRP A 115 9.05 2.43 6.27
C TRP A 115 8.32 1.19 6.79
N LYS A 116 7.03 1.30 7.12
CA LYS A 116 6.11 0.14 7.27
C LYS A 116 4.87 0.37 6.43
N ARG A 117 4.92 -0.11 5.19
CA ARG A 117 3.80 -0.07 4.25
C ARG A 117 3.11 -1.42 4.20
N MET A 118 1.85 -1.45 4.60
CA MET A 118 0.99 -2.61 4.37
C MET A 118 0.62 -2.74 2.88
N PRO A 119 0.37 -3.97 2.38
CA PRO A 119 -0.15 -4.19 1.04
C PRO A 119 -1.42 -3.35 0.77
N ASN A 120 -1.50 -2.76 -0.43
CA ASN A 120 -2.67 -1.97 -0.89
C ASN A 120 -3.78 -2.86 -1.47
N LYS A 121 -3.60 -4.18 -1.38
CA LYS A 121 -4.44 -5.22 -1.92
C LYS A 121 -4.54 -6.31 -0.87
N THR A 122 -5.70 -6.95 -0.77
CA THR A 122 -5.91 -8.05 0.17
C THR A 122 -6.80 -9.12 -0.44
N PHE A 123 -6.67 -10.36 0.05
CA PHE A 123 -7.48 -11.49 -0.37
C PHE A 123 -8.64 -11.68 0.61
N ILE A 124 -9.86 -11.46 0.14
CA ILE A 124 -11.07 -11.67 0.93
C ILE A 124 -12.01 -12.66 0.24
N SER A 125 -12.95 -13.22 1.01
CA SER A 125 -13.99 -14.09 0.48
C SER A 125 -14.81 -13.36 -0.58
N LYS A 126 -15.18 -14.02 -1.68
CA LYS A 126 -16.09 -13.49 -2.72
C LYS A 126 -17.45 -13.05 -2.18
N SER A 127 -17.83 -13.51 -1.00
CA SER A 127 -19.04 -13.03 -0.30
C SER A 127 -18.89 -11.57 0.19
N GLU A 128 -17.66 -11.10 0.44
CA GLU A 128 -17.36 -9.74 0.82
C GLU A 128 -17.12 -8.86 -0.42
N LYS A 129 -17.90 -7.78 -0.57
CA LYS A 129 -17.85 -6.92 -1.77
C LYS A 129 -16.77 -5.85 -1.73
N SER A 130 -16.28 -5.49 -0.55
CA SER A 130 -15.31 -4.41 -0.40
C SER A 130 -14.46 -4.60 0.85
N ALA A 131 -13.21 -4.16 0.77
CA ALA A 131 -12.30 -4.09 1.90
C ALA A 131 -12.41 -2.76 2.67
N SER A 132 -13.60 -2.15 2.75
CA SER A 132 -13.79 -0.81 3.35
C SER A 132 -13.39 -0.74 4.83
N ALA A 133 -13.43 -1.86 5.54
CA ALA A 133 -12.97 -1.96 6.93
C ALA A 133 -11.43 -2.09 7.07
N PHE A 134 -10.69 -2.30 5.97
CA PHE A 134 -9.24 -2.40 5.99
C PHE A 134 -8.63 -1.02 5.85
N LYS A 135 -8.00 -0.53 6.91
CA LYS A 135 -7.11 0.64 6.84
C LYS A 135 -5.69 0.13 6.72
N ALA A 136 -5.04 0.40 5.59
CA ALA A 136 -3.64 0.02 5.44
C ALA A 136 -2.81 0.79 6.48
N ALA A 137 -2.19 0.09 7.43
CA ALA A 137 -1.22 0.71 8.32
C ALA A 137 -0.06 1.25 7.47
N LYS A 138 0.24 2.52 7.68
CA LYS A 138 1.16 3.32 6.87
C LYS A 138 2.05 4.11 7.82
N ASP A 139 3.04 3.44 8.42
CA ASP A 139 4.05 4.20 9.14
C ASP A 139 4.97 4.82 8.10
N ARG A 140 4.97 6.16 8.13
CA ARG A 140 5.67 7.00 7.17
C ARG A 140 6.28 8.20 7.85
N VAL A 141 7.28 8.74 7.19
CA VAL A 141 7.79 10.10 7.37
C VAL A 141 7.20 10.92 6.22
N THR A 142 6.77 12.15 6.50
CA THR A 142 6.41 13.11 5.44
C THR A 142 7.60 14.03 5.21
N LEU A 143 7.97 14.24 3.95
CA LEU A 143 8.98 15.18 3.52
C LEU A 143 8.29 16.34 2.80
N VAL A 144 8.64 17.57 3.18
CA VAL A 144 8.24 18.77 2.44
C VAL A 144 9.40 19.20 1.56
N LEU A 145 9.14 19.30 0.27
CA LEU A 145 10.11 19.71 -0.74
C LEU A 145 9.66 21.04 -1.33
N SER A 146 10.60 21.96 -1.53
CA SER A 146 10.29 23.28 -2.08
C SER A 146 11.43 23.78 -2.97
N SER A 147 11.06 24.38 -4.10
CA SER A 147 12.00 24.98 -5.05
C SER A 147 11.39 26.17 -5.76
N ASN A 148 12.23 27.10 -6.20
CA ASN A 148 11.76 28.20 -7.04
C ASN A 148 11.56 27.80 -8.51
N ALA A 149 10.80 28.60 -9.25
CA ALA A 149 10.47 28.33 -10.64
C ALA A 149 11.69 28.38 -11.58
N SER A 150 12.74 29.12 -11.23
CA SER A 150 14.02 29.09 -11.98
C SER A 150 14.86 27.84 -11.72
N GLY A 151 14.57 27.07 -10.67
CA GLY A 151 15.37 25.93 -10.23
C GLY A 151 16.70 26.31 -9.56
N ALA A 152 17.00 27.60 -9.42
CA ALA A 152 18.24 28.10 -8.82
C ALA A 152 18.28 27.93 -7.29
N CYS A 153 17.12 27.83 -6.64
CA CYS A 153 16.99 27.66 -5.21
C CYS A 153 16.14 26.45 -4.87
N VAL A 154 16.72 25.50 -4.14
CA VAL A 154 16.02 24.37 -3.53
C VAL A 154 16.14 24.53 -2.01
N ILE A 155 15.01 24.61 -1.33
CA ILE A 155 14.97 24.69 0.12
C ILE A 155 15.38 23.35 0.71
N LYS A 156 16.14 23.37 1.82
CA LYS A 156 16.52 22.15 2.53
C LYS A 156 15.27 21.34 2.88
N PRO A 157 15.20 20.04 2.52
CA PRO A 157 14.03 19.21 2.81
C PRO A 157 13.67 19.21 4.30
N LEU A 158 12.40 19.42 4.60
CA LEU A 158 11.87 19.35 5.96
C LEU A 158 11.29 17.96 6.21
N MET A 159 11.50 17.44 7.41
CA MET A 159 11.04 16.11 7.82
C MET A 159 10.01 16.21 8.93
N LEU A 160 8.88 15.54 8.74
CA LEU A 160 7.79 15.44 9.72
C LEU A 160 7.62 13.95 10.10
N TYR A 161 7.78 13.62 11.38
CA TYR A 161 7.67 12.25 11.89
C TYR A 161 6.64 12.16 13.02
N ILE A 162 5.59 11.39 12.77
CA ILE A 162 4.45 11.12 13.67
C ILE A 162 3.65 12.38 13.99
N SER A 163 2.43 12.39 13.49
CA SER A 163 1.59 13.55 13.63
C SER A 163 0.84 13.57 14.96
N PHE A 164 1.15 14.51 15.84
CA PHE A 164 0.23 14.81 16.94
C PHE A 164 -0.99 15.62 16.46
N ASN A 165 -0.89 16.34 15.31
CA ASN A 165 -2.02 16.84 14.49
C ASN A 165 -1.58 17.22 13.05
N PRO A 166 -1.82 16.40 12.00
CA PRO A 166 -1.36 16.66 10.63
C PRO A 166 -2.51 17.01 9.68
N ARG A 167 -3.13 18.15 9.91
CA ARG A 167 -3.64 18.95 8.79
C ARG A 167 -3.05 20.36 8.85
N ALA A 168 -2.13 20.54 9.80
CA ALA A 168 -1.32 21.71 10.10
C ALA A 168 -0.13 21.64 9.15
N LEU A 169 -0.01 22.53 8.18
CA LEU A 169 -0.07 23.98 8.35
C LEU A 169 -1.45 24.67 8.26
N LYS A 170 -2.60 24.01 8.45
CA LYS A 170 -3.87 24.63 8.93
C LYS A 170 -3.64 25.94 9.72
N ASN A 171 -3.95 27.04 9.03
CA ASN A 171 -3.66 28.48 9.23
C ASN A 171 -2.18 28.87 9.15
#